data_AF-M4C6U7-F1
#
_entry.id   AF-M4C6U7-F1
#
_cell.length_a   1.000
_cell.length_b   1.000
_cell.length_c   1.000
_cell.angle_alpha   90.00
_cell.angle_beta   90.00
_cell.angle_gamma   90.00
#
_symmetry.space_group_name_H-M   'P 1'
#
loop_
_entity.id
_entity.type
_entity.pdbx_description
1 polymer ?
#
loop_
_entity_poly.entity_id
_entity_poly.type
_entity_poly.pdbx_seq_one_letter_code
_entity_poly.pdbx_strand_id
1 'polypeptide(L)'
;MGQAGSVQQQHALRNVLSLRAAPRDVNDTELEEVLRTFCALFPLELQVPDASFSNVVRVAVKQRRLFDVMHELLQEQTVQLQGHNERDMTPLILQSFRRVIRWRELYKLCAKCSLKPFLACLYRPSPTSVLSGLETLELMLSPCLDFDMGDKIADRSEAANRRHFADAGGYEVLRSLLVQYGTAVEKTEKINETAVVLQGVLKVFTVTLVSRRAITDAVTCTQAVEALMGARVTLLDLCHWRDDGGREVITLAIRLVKGLFCIVDLDQVHRLQESAREYGALLYALKTAVQEGASERTIEYGKGAEITDEVESNLQELCVDLVEVFCAGNISSTETMYRIFPVDLFMPAKNHVE
;
A
#
# COMPACT_ATOMS: atom_id res chain seq x y z
N MET A 1 35.11 -14.88 -1.99
CA MET A 1 33.70 -15.08 -2.42
C MET A 1 32.86 -15.36 -1.20
N GLY A 2 31.66 -14.77 -1.15
CA GLY A 2 30.84 -14.64 0.05
C GLY A 2 30.53 -15.92 0.82
N GLN A 3 30.59 -15.81 2.15
CA GLN A 3 29.89 -16.71 3.05
C GLN A 3 28.76 -15.92 3.71
N ALA A 4 27.57 -16.50 3.72
CA ALA A 4 26.51 -16.01 4.57
C ALA A 4 26.96 -16.17 6.02
N GLY A 5 27.20 -15.04 6.68
CA GLY A 5 26.82 -14.86 8.07
C GLY A 5 27.56 -15.63 9.15
N SER A 6 27.37 -15.21 10.40
CA SER A 6 27.87 -15.92 11.58
C SER A 6 27.39 -17.38 11.61
N VAL A 7 28.05 -18.25 12.38
CA VAL A 7 27.62 -19.66 12.58
C VAL A 7 26.13 -19.75 12.96
N GLN A 8 25.65 -18.78 13.73
CA GLN A 8 24.24 -18.65 14.14
C GLN A 8 23.30 -18.43 12.95
N GLN A 9 23.66 -17.58 11.98
CA GLN A 9 22.85 -17.36 10.78
C GLN A 9 22.79 -18.62 9.91
N GLN A 10 23.89 -19.37 9.80
CA GLN A 10 23.88 -20.66 9.08
C GLN A 10 23.01 -21.71 9.78
N HIS A 11 23.02 -21.73 11.11
CA HIS A 11 22.16 -22.61 11.90
C HIS A 11 20.68 -22.26 11.74
N ALA A 12 20.32 -20.98 11.85
CA ALA A 12 18.95 -20.51 11.67
C ALA A 12 18.40 -20.86 10.28
N LEU A 13 19.21 -20.73 9.23
CA LEU A 13 18.82 -21.15 7.88
C LEU A 13 18.55 -22.66 7.78
N ARG A 14 19.37 -23.49 8.45
CA ARG A 14 19.15 -24.94 8.48
C ARG A 14 17.87 -25.30 9.23
N ASN A 15 17.60 -24.63 10.35
CA ASN A 15 16.40 -24.84 11.14
C ASN A 15 15.12 -24.52 10.34
N VAL A 16 15.11 -23.42 9.59
CA VAL A 16 13.95 -23.13 8.73
C VAL A 16 13.82 -24.18 7.63
N LEU A 17 14.92 -24.59 7.00
CA LEU A 17 14.89 -25.63 5.95
C LEU A 17 14.44 -27.00 6.46
N SER A 18 14.65 -27.33 7.74
CA SER A 18 14.18 -28.60 8.33
C SER A 18 12.68 -28.63 8.59
N LEU A 19 12.00 -27.48 8.65
CA LEU A 19 10.53 -27.43 8.84
C LEU A 19 9.79 -28.21 7.74
N ARG A 20 10.30 -28.19 6.51
CA ARG A 20 9.72 -28.94 5.37
C ARG A 20 9.81 -30.46 5.53
N ALA A 21 10.78 -30.97 6.27
CA ALA A 21 10.98 -32.41 6.42
C ALA A 21 10.01 -33.05 7.42
N ALA A 22 9.33 -32.25 8.25
CA ALA A 22 8.46 -32.71 9.31
C ALA A 22 7.04 -32.08 9.27
N PRO A 23 6.30 -32.15 8.14
CA PRO A 23 5.00 -31.49 7.99
C PRO A 23 3.87 -32.08 8.86
N ARG A 24 4.18 -32.99 9.80
CA ARG A 24 3.22 -33.58 10.75
C ARG A 24 3.65 -33.62 12.21
N ASP A 25 4.90 -33.30 12.55
CA ASP A 25 5.43 -33.48 13.90
C ASP A 25 6.03 -32.20 14.53
N VAL A 26 6.13 -31.10 13.77
CA VAL A 26 6.59 -29.82 14.34
C VAL A 26 5.45 -29.20 15.14
N ASN A 27 5.65 -29.06 16.44
CA ASN A 27 4.69 -28.38 17.30
C ASN A 27 4.74 -26.86 17.08
N ASP A 28 3.64 -26.16 17.38
CA ASP A 28 3.54 -24.70 17.21
C ASP A 28 4.65 -23.93 17.93
N THR A 29 5.11 -24.45 19.08
CA THR A 29 6.17 -23.84 19.88
C THR A 29 7.54 -23.89 19.20
N GLU A 30 7.89 -25.00 18.55
CA GLU A 30 9.13 -25.18 17.81
C GLU A 30 9.11 -24.33 16.54
N LEU A 31 8.00 -24.33 15.81
CA LEU A 31 7.82 -23.44 14.65
C LEU A 31 8.02 -21.97 15.05
N GLU A 32 7.38 -21.54 16.13
CA GLU A 32 7.48 -20.19 16.66
C GLU A 32 8.92 -19.82 17.05
N GLU A 33 9.63 -20.71 17.75
CA GLU A 33 11.02 -20.50 18.16
C GLU A 33 11.97 -20.39 16.97
N VAL A 34 11.81 -21.28 15.98
CA VAL A 34 12.62 -21.28 14.76
C VAL A 34 12.43 -19.99 13.98
N LEU A 35 11.18 -19.56 13.77
CA LEU A 35 10.87 -18.34 13.01
C LEU A 35 11.30 -17.07 13.75
N ARG A 36 11.14 -17.00 15.08
CA ARG A 36 11.64 -15.86 15.87
C ARG A 36 13.15 -15.76 15.84
N THR A 37 13.85 -16.89 16.00
CA THR A 37 15.31 -16.94 15.92
C THR A 37 15.80 -16.49 14.55
N PHE A 38 15.14 -16.94 13.49
CA PHE A 38 15.40 -16.46 12.14
C PHE A 38 15.18 -14.95 12.01
N CYS A 39 14.05 -14.43 12.50
CA CYS A 39 13.73 -13.01 12.43
C CYS A 39 14.72 -12.12 13.18
N ALA A 40 15.28 -12.59 14.30
CA ALA A 40 16.28 -11.88 15.08
C ALA A 40 17.64 -11.80 14.39
N LEU A 41 18.01 -12.84 13.64
CA LEU A 41 19.31 -12.94 12.96
C LEU A 41 19.33 -12.33 11.56
N PHE A 42 18.15 -12.10 10.97
CA PHE A 42 17.96 -11.49 9.66
C PHE A 42 17.02 -10.28 9.79
N PRO A 43 17.52 -9.10 10.20
CA PRO A 43 16.68 -7.91 10.32
C PRO A 43 16.18 -7.45 8.94
N LEU A 44 14.97 -6.86 8.92
CA LEU A 44 14.34 -6.39 7.69
C LEU A 44 14.97 -5.08 7.18
N GLU A 45 15.38 -4.22 8.09
CA GLU A 45 16.13 -2.99 7.81
C GLU A 45 17.61 -3.26 8.11
N LEU A 46 18.45 -3.27 7.07
CA LEU A 46 19.89 -3.21 7.24
C LEU A 46 20.23 -1.80 7.69
N GLN A 47 20.68 -1.61 8.93
CA GLN A 47 21.43 -0.41 9.29
C GLN A 47 22.73 -0.45 8.48
N VAL A 48 22.75 0.25 7.35
CA VAL A 48 23.91 0.33 6.46
C VAL A 48 25.03 1.10 7.17
N PRO A 49 26.28 0.62 7.04
CA PRO A 49 27.26 1.46 6.34
C PRO A 49 27.75 0.77 5.07
N ASP A 50 27.91 1.60 4.04
CA ASP A 50 28.33 1.26 2.69
C ASP A 50 29.48 0.26 2.65
N ALA A 51 29.22 -0.95 2.17
CA ALA A 51 30.26 -1.84 1.66
C ALA A 51 29.68 -2.88 0.70
N SER A 52 29.66 -2.52 -0.58
CA SER A 52 30.02 -3.43 -1.69
C SER A 52 29.38 -4.83 -1.70
N PHE A 53 28.06 -4.88 -1.87
CA PHE A 53 27.35 -6.12 -2.25
C PHE A 53 27.47 -6.48 -3.74
N SER A 54 28.19 -5.68 -4.55
CA SER A 54 28.26 -5.81 -6.02
C SER A 54 29.03 -7.02 -6.57
N ASN A 55 29.44 -7.98 -5.74
CA ASN A 55 30.12 -9.19 -6.19
C ASN A 55 29.51 -10.46 -5.61
N VAL A 56 28.35 -10.90 -6.12
CA VAL A 56 27.77 -12.19 -5.73
C VAL A 56 27.28 -13.02 -6.91
N VAL A 57 28.18 -13.91 -7.34
CA VAL A 57 27.97 -15.33 -7.69
C VAL A 57 26.50 -15.82 -7.70
N ARG A 58 26.03 -16.21 -8.87
CA ARG A 58 24.87 -17.09 -9.09
C ARG A 58 25.03 -18.41 -8.31
N VAL A 59 24.39 -18.56 -7.15
CA VAL A 59 24.29 -19.86 -6.43
C VAL A 59 22.82 -20.17 -6.14
N ALA A 60 22.27 -21.10 -6.91
CA ALA A 60 20.87 -21.07 -7.32
C ALA A 60 19.91 -22.10 -6.67
N VAL A 61 20.34 -22.97 -5.74
CA VAL A 61 19.52 -24.15 -5.36
C VAL A 61 19.13 -24.26 -3.88
N LYS A 62 19.90 -23.68 -2.94
CA LYS A 62 19.53 -23.70 -1.50
C LYS A 62 18.67 -22.50 -1.05
N GLN A 63 18.85 -21.34 -1.67
CA GLN A 63 18.10 -20.12 -1.33
C GLN A 63 16.64 -20.20 -1.80
N ARG A 64 16.41 -20.77 -2.98
CA ARG A 64 15.06 -21.06 -3.48
C ARG A 64 14.28 -21.98 -2.54
N ARG A 65 14.94 -22.98 -1.95
CA ARG A 65 14.28 -23.86 -0.97
C ARG A 65 13.78 -23.10 0.25
N LEU A 66 14.49 -22.08 0.72
CA LEU A 66 14.03 -21.26 1.85
C LEU A 66 12.76 -20.50 1.48
N PHE A 67 12.72 -19.91 0.28
CA PHE A 67 11.52 -19.29 -0.27
C PHE A 67 10.36 -20.30 -0.36
N ASP A 68 10.62 -21.49 -0.93
CA ASP A 68 9.61 -22.54 -1.09
C ASP A 68 9.06 -22.99 0.27
N VAL A 69 9.92 -23.21 1.29
CA VAL A 69 9.48 -23.59 2.64
C VAL A 69 8.58 -22.53 3.25
N MET A 70 8.98 -21.26 3.21
CA MET A 70 8.18 -20.19 3.80
C MET A 70 6.84 -20.00 3.08
N HIS A 71 6.81 -20.19 1.76
CA HIS A 71 5.59 -20.15 0.96
C HIS A 71 4.67 -21.34 1.27
N GLU A 72 5.22 -22.55 1.36
CA GLU A 72 4.49 -23.77 1.76
C GLU A 72 3.88 -23.62 3.16
N LEU A 73 4.65 -23.12 4.14
CA LEU A 73 4.15 -22.86 5.50
C LEU A 73 2.98 -21.86 5.52
N LEU A 74 3.07 -20.79 4.72
CA LEU A 74 1.98 -19.83 4.60
C LEU A 74 0.73 -20.47 3.98
N GLN A 75 0.93 -21.29 2.94
CA GLN A 75 -0.16 -22.01 2.29
C GLN A 75 -0.85 -22.98 3.26
N GLU A 76 -0.10 -23.78 3.99
CA GLU A 76 -0.62 -24.73 4.99
C GLU A 76 -1.45 -24.01 6.06
N GLN A 77 -0.91 -22.94 6.64
CA GLN A 77 -1.62 -22.13 7.65
C GLN A 77 -2.90 -21.49 7.10
N THR A 78 -2.89 -21.02 5.85
CA THR A 78 -4.11 -20.46 5.24
C THR A 78 -5.20 -21.50 5.01
N VAL A 79 -4.85 -22.78 4.84
CA VAL A 79 -5.80 -23.90 4.70
C VAL A 79 -6.29 -24.37 6.07
N GLN A 80 -5.40 -24.54 7.04
CA GLN A 80 -5.73 -25.02 8.40
C GLN A 80 -6.72 -24.10 9.12
N LEU A 81 -6.50 -22.79 9.02
CA LEU A 81 -7.35 -21.78 9.66
C LEU A 81 -8.74 -21.64 9.01
N GLN A 82 -8.99 -22.26 7.84
CA GLN A 82 -10.34 -22.40 7.30
C GLN A 82 -11.12 -23.55 7.95
N GLY A 83 -10.43 -24.48 8.63
CA GLY A 83 -11.00 -25.68 9.22
C GLY A 83 -11.11 -25.68 10.75
N HIS A 84 -10.21 -25.03 11.49
CA HIS A 84 -10.16 -25.10 12.96
C HIS A 84 -9.62 -23.83 13.66
N ASN A 85 -9.97 -23.66 14.96
CA ASN A 85 -9.45 -22.63 15.89
C ASN A 85 -8.00 -22.94 16.33
N GLU A 86 -7.09 -23.13 15.38
CA GLU A 86 -5.66 -23.25 15.66
C GLU A 86 -5.03 -21.85 15.87
N ARG A 87 -3.87 -21.83 16.52
CA ARG A 87 -3.15 -20.59 16.81
C ARG A 87 -2.72 -19.92 15.51
N ASP A 88 -3.09 -18.65 15.31
CA ASP A 88 -2.75 -17.92 14.08
C ASP A 88 -1.25 -17.57 14.02
N MET A 89 -0.48 -18.38 13.30
CA MET A 89 0.96 -18.17 13.05
C MET A 89 1.22 -17.33 11.79
N THR A 90 0.17 -16.95 11.06
CA THR A 90 0.26 -16.17 9.81
C THR A 90 1.11 -14.91 9.95
N PRO A 91 0.96 -14.07 11.00
CA PRO A 91 1.75 -12.85 11.12
C PRO A 91 3.26 -13.11 11.20
N LEU A 92 3.68 -14.16 11.93
CA LEU A 92 5.10 -14.51 12.11
C LEU A 92 5.69 -15.14 10.84
N ILE A 93 4.91 -15.95 10.14
CA ILE A 93 5.30 -16.53 8.85
C ILE A 93 5.48 -15.42 7.81
N LEU A 94 4.55 -14.48 7.70
CA LEU A 94 4.68 -13.32 6.82
C LEU A 94 5.88 -12.46 7.21
N GLN A 95 6.10 -12.19 8.49
CA GLN A 95 7.26 -11.45 8.98
C GLN A 95 8.60 -12.11 8.61
N SER A 96 8.67 -13.44 8.69
CA SER A 96 9.81 -14.23 8.24
C SER A 96 9.94 -14.21 6.71
N PHE A 97 8.83 -14.33 5.98
CA PHE A 97 8.80 -14.30 4.51
C PHE A 97 9.33 -12.96 3.96
N ARG A 98 8.94 -11.84 4.57
CA ARG A 98 9.45 -10.48 4.22
C ARG A 98 10.98 -10.42 4.25
N ARG A 99 11.60 -11.05 5.26
CA ARG A 99 13.07 -11.14 5.37
C ARG A 99 13.66 -12.03 4.28
N VAL A 100 13.01 -13.16 3.98
CA VAL A 100 13.45 -14.07 2.91
C VAL A 100 13.44 -13.38 1.55
N ILE A 101 12.37 -12.67 1.19
CA ILE A 101 12.30 -12.02 -0.13
C ILE A 101 13.29 -10.86 -0.28
N ARG A 102 13.63 -10.17 0.82
CA ARG A 102 14.70 -9.16 0.82
C ARG A 102 16.10 -9.80 0.79
N TRP A 103 16.26 -10.97 1.37
CA TRP A 103 17.55 -11.64 1.41
C TRP A 103 17.99 -12.07 0.01
N ARG A 104 19.12 -11.53 -0.46
CA ARG A 104 19.75 -11.88 -1.76
C ARG A 104 18.76 -11.85 -2.93
N GLU A 105 17.87 -10.86 -2.93
CA GLU A 105 16.98 -10.57 -4.05
C GLU A 105 15.98 -11.68 -4.38
N LEU A 106 15.61 -12.52 -3.40
CA LEU A 106 14.64 -13.60 -3.63
C LEU A 106 13.24 -13.09 -3.99
N TYR A 107 12.96 -11.78 -3.86
CA TYR A 107 11.74 -11.15 -4.37
C TYR A 107 11.48 -11.43 -5.86
N LYS A 108 12.52 -11.74 -6.65
CA LYS A 108 12.39 -12.15 -8.06
C LYS A 108 11.63 -13.47 -8.25
N LEU A 109 11.48 -14.25 -7.18
CA LEU A 109 10.69 -15.48 -7.17
C LEU A 109 9.20 -15.23 -6.92
N CYS A 110 8.80 -14.03 -6.49
CA CYS A 110 7.40 -13.70 -6.19
C CYS A 110 6.49 -13.85 -7.42
N ALA A 111 6.96 -13.47 -8.61
CA ALA A 111 6.23 -13.69 -9.89
C ALA A 111 6.02 -15.16 -10.26
N LYS A 112 6.60 -16.12 -9.51
CA LYS A 112 6.51 -17.55 -9.80
C LYS A 112 5.74 -18.33 -8.72
N CYS A 113 5.42 -17.70 -7.60
CA CYS A 113 4.72 -18.34 -6.49
C CYS A 113 3.20 -18.18 -6.62
N SER A 114 2.41 -19.00 -5.94
CA SER A 114 0.96 -18.74 -5.88
C SER A 114 0.68 -17.52 -5.00
N LEU A 115 -0.13 -16.58 -5.48
CA LEU A 115 -0.57 -15.44 -4.67
C LEU A 115 -1.77 -15.74 -3.76
N LYS A 116 -2.42 -16.89 -3.93
CA LYS A 116 -3.61 -17.27 -3.16
C LYS A 116 -3.39 -17.20 -1.63
N PRO A 117 -2.27 -17.68 -1.05
CA PRO A 117 -2.07 -17.60 0.40
C PRO A 117 -2.00 -16.15 0.91
N PHE A 118 -1.37 -15.24 0.16
CA PHE A 118 -1.29 -13.83 0.52
C PHE A 118 -2.65 -13.13 0.42
N LEU A 119 -3.40 -13.38 -0.65
CA LEU A 119 -4.75 -12.83 -0.81
C LEU A 119 -5.72 -13.41 0.24
N ALA A 120 -5.56 -14.67 0.64
CA ALA A 120 -6.35 -15.27 1.72
C ALA A 120 -6.12 -14.57 3.08
N CYS A 121 -4.93 -14.00 3.31
CA CYS A 121 -4.67 -13.19 4.52
C CYS A 121 -5.47 -11.88 4.53
N LEU A 122 -5.80 -11.34 3.35
CA LEU A 122 -6.56 -10.09 3.20
C LEU A 122 -8.06 -10.27 3.47
N TYR A 123 -8.61 -11.47 3.29
CA TYR A 123 -10.01 -11.75 3.60
C TYR A 123 -10.26 -12.04 5.09
N ARG A 124 -9.25 -11.89 5.95
CA ARG A 124 -9.36 -12.18 7.38
C ARG A 124 -10.10 -11.07 8.12
N PRO A 125 -10.86 -11.42 9.18
CA PRO A 125 -11.51 -10.42 10.03
C PRO A 125 -10.52 -9.65 10.92
N SER A 126 -9.31 -10.17 11.14
CA SER A 126 -8.30 -9.53 11.99
C SER A 126 -7.51 -8.45 11.25
N PRO A 127 -7.57 -7.17 11.65
CA PRO A 127 -6.81 -6.09 11.01
C PRO A 127 -5.30 -6.33 11.01
N THR A 128 -4.76 -6.99 12.04
CA THR A 128 -3.33 -7.29 12.13
C THR A 128 -2.86 -8.28 11.06
N SER A 129 -3.68 -9.29 10.76
CA SER A 129 -3.39 -10.27 9.71
C SER A 129 -3.51 -9.64 8.32
N VAL A 130 -4.52 -8.79 8.11
CA VAL A 130 -4.69 -7.99 6.89
C VAL A 130 -3.47 -7.09 6.68
N LEU A 131 -3.08 -6.34 7.71
CA LEU A 131 -1.92 -5.44 7.65
C LEU A 131 -0.63 -6.18 7.34
N SER A 132 -0.35 -7.31 8.01
CA SER A 132 0.86 -8.10 7.72
C SER A 132 0.84 -8.65 6.29
N GLY A 133 -0.34 -8.97 5.73
CA GLY A 133 -0.52 -9.31 4.33
C GLY A 133 -0.17 -8.15 3.40
N LEU A 134 -0.73 -6.96 3.66
CA LEU A 134 -0.48 -5.74 2.89
C LEU A 134 0.99 -5.33 2.91
N GLU A 135 1.65 -5.32 4.08
CA GLU A 135 3.09 -5.05 4.20
C GLU A 135 3.92 -6.01 3.35
N THR A 136 3.53 -7.29 3.31
CA THR A 136 4.23 -8.30 2.52
C THR A 136 4.03 -8.05 1.03
N LEU A 137 2.80 -7.75 0.60
CA LEU A 137 2.50 -7.42 -0.80
C LEU A 137 3.20 -6.13 -1.24
N GLU A 138 3.19 -5.10 -0.41
CA GLU A 138 3.92 -3.85 -0.67
C GLU A 138 5.40 -4.16 -0.94
N LEU A 139 6.05 -4.97 -0.11
CA LEU A 139 7.45 -5.37 -0.33
C LEU A 139 7.67 -6.23 -1.57
N MET A 140 6.72 -7.08 -1.94
CA MET A 140 6.81 -7.90 -3.15
C MET A 140 6.72 -7.07 -4.44
N LEU A 141 5.98 -5.95 -4.39
CA LEU A 141 5.65 -5.10 -5.54
C LEU A 141 6.54 -3.85 -5.63
N SER A 142 7.10 -3.44 -4.49
CA SER A 142 7.97 -2.29 -4.37
C SER A 142 9.39 -2.57 -4.86
N PRO A 143 10.12 -1.52 -5.23
CA PRO A 143 11.51 -1.65 -5.60
C PRO A 143 12.38 -2.22 -4.48
N CYS A 144 13.47 -2.85 -4.90
CA CYS A 144 14.51 -3.27 -3.99
C CYS A 144 15.50 -2.11 -3.75
N LEU A 145 15.72 -1.75 -2.49
CA LEU A 145 16.52 -0.59 -2.08
C LEU A 145 17.98 -0.71 -2.54
N ASP A 146 18.47 -1.92 -2.74
CA ASP A 146 19.85 -2.21 -3.14
C ASP A 146 20.13 -2.00 -4.65
N PHE A 147 19.13 -1.63 -5.44
CA PHE A 147 19.28 -1.40 -6.88
C PHE A 147 19.20 0.08 -7.23
N ASP A 148 20.12 0.50 -8.10
CA ASP A 148 20.05 1.80 -8.73
C ASP A 148 18.77 1.93 -9.56
N MET A 149 18.17 3.11 -9.51
CA MET A 149 17.03 3.46 -10.36
C MET A 149 17.40 3.24 -11.84
N GLY A 150 16.66 2.36 -12.53
CA GLY A 150 16.87 2.06 -13.94
C GLY A 150 17.63 0.77 -14.24
N ASP A 151 17.89 -0.10 -13.24
CA ASP A 151 18.34 -1.47 -13.54
C ASP A 151 17.23 -2.27 -14.26
N LYS A 152 17.44 -2.51 -15.56
CA LYS A 152 16.56 -3.28 -16.43
C LYS A 152 16.24 -4.70 -15.93
N ILE A 153 17.09 -5.32 -15.11
CA ILE A 153 16.82 -6.66 -14.56
C ILE A 153 15.89 -6.57 -13.35
N ALA A 154 16.15 -5.62 -12.45
CA ALA A 154 15.26 -5.31 -11.33
C ALA A 154 13.89 -4.86 -11.85
N ASP A 155 13.84 -3.87 -12.75
CA ASP A 155 12.61 -3.35 -13.34
C ASP A 155 11.74 -4.45 -13.97
N ARG A 156 12.36 -5.39 -14.69
CA ARG A 156 11.64 -6.53 -15.28
C ARG A 156 11.05 -7.46 -14.23
N SER A 157 11.78 -7.70 -13.14
CA SER A 157 11.31 -8.58 -12.05
C SER A 157 10.17 -7.91 -11.28
N GLU A 158 10.29 -6.61 -11.01
CA GLU A 158 9.25 -5.81 -10.37
C GLU A 158 7.98 -5.71 -11.23
N ALA A 159 8.14 -5.47 -12.54
CA ALA A 159 7.02 -5.47 -13.48
C ALA A 159 6.32 -6.83 -13.54
N ALA A 160 7.09 -7.92 -13.54
CA ALA A 160 6.54 -9.27 -13.49
C ALA A 160 5.78 -9.54 -12.19
N ASN A 161 6.27 -9.06 -11.03
CA ASN A 161 5.57 -9.17 -9.76
C ASN A 161 4.23 -8.40 -9.77
N ARG A 162 4.20 -7.17 -10.30
CA ARG A 162 2.97 -6.38 -10.43
C ARG A 162 1.95 -7.01 -11.37
N ARG A 163 2.40 -7.53 -12.51
CA ARG A 163 1.53 -8.27 -13.43
C ARG A 163 0.96 -9.53 -12.76
N HIS A 164 1.80 -10.31 -12.11
CA HIS A 164 1.38 -11.52 -11.41
C HIS A 164 0.34 -11.22 -10.31
N PHE A 165 0.51 -10.10 -9.60
CA PHE A 165 -0.48 -9.60 -8.64
C PHE A 165 -1.82 -9.22 -9.28
N ALA A 166 -1.77 -8.55 -10.43
CA ALA A 166 -2.94 -8.20 -11.21
C ALA A 166 -3.70 -9.46 -11.67
N ASP A 167 -2.98 -10.41 -12.30
CA ASP A 167 -3.53 -11.66 -12.83
C ASP A 167 -4.17 -12.54 -11.74
N ALA A 168 -3.71 -12.44 -10.49
CA ALA A 168 -4.29 -13.12 -9.34
C ALA A 168 -5.58 -12.44 -8.79
N GLY A 169 -6.04 -11.34 -9.41
CA GLY A 169 -7.17 -10.55 -8.94
C GLY A 169 -6.84 -9.59 -7.79
N GLY A 170 -5.56 -9.30 -7.56
CA GLY A 170 -5.09 -8.57 -6.39
C GLY A 170 -5.73 -7.19 -6.23
N TYR A 171 -5.89 -6.42 -7.32
CA TYR A 171 -6.49 -5.08 -7.26
C TYR A 171 -7.98 -5.09 -6.90
N GLU A 172 -8.71 -6.15 -7.28
CA GLU A 172 -10.12 -6.28 -6.90
C GLU A 172 -10.28 -6.59 -5.41
N VAL A 173 -9.33 -7.35 -4.83
CA VAL A 173 -9.25 -7.53 -3.37
C VAL A 173 -8.96 -6.21 -2.68
N LEU A 174 -8.01 -5.43 -3.18
CA LEU A 174 -7.68 -4.11 -2.64
C LEU A 174 -8.86 -3.13 -2.74
N ARG A 175 -9.61 -3.15 -3.84
CA ARG A 175 -10.85 -2.37 -3.99
C ARG A 175 -11.85 -2.72 -2.89
N SER A 176 -12.07 -4.00 -2.67
CA SER A 176 -13.01 -4.50 -1.65
C SER A 176 -12.58 -4.07 -0.24
N LEU A 177 -11.29 -4.17 0.08
CA LEU A 177 -10.75 -3.68 1.35
C LEU A 177 -10.90 -2.17 1.50
N LEU A 178 -10.62 -1.41 0.45
CA LEU A 178 -10.73 0.05 0.48
C LEU A 178 -12.15 0.47 0.86
N VAL A 179 -13.16 -0.10 0.22
CA VAL A 179 -14.58 0.17 0.51
C VAL A 179 -14.97 -0.32 1.91
N GLN A 180 -14.56 -1.53 2.28
CA GLN A 180 -14.90 -2.13 3.57
C GLN A 180 -14.34 -1.30 4.74
N TYR A 181 -13.05 -0.96 4.70
CA TYR A 181 -12.42 -0.19 5.77
C TYR A 181 -12.78 1.29 5.69
N GLY A 182 -12.97 1.85 4.50
CA GLY A 182 -13.38 3.25 4.34
C GLY A 182 -14.75 3.54 4.95
N THR A 183 -15.72 2.64 4.78
CA THR A 183 -17.05 2.78 5.43
C THR A 183 -17.06 2.48 6.93
N ALA A 184 -16.03 1.80 7.45
CA ALA A 184 -15.89 1.47 8.86
C ALA A 184 -15.33 2.63 9.70
N VAL A 185 -14.63 3.59 9.06
CA VAL A 185 -14.03 4.78 9.70
C VAL A 185 -15.07 5.58 10.49
N GLU A 186 -16.27 5.77 9.95
CA GLU A 186 -17.33 6.55 10.59
C GLU A 186 -17.97 5.85 11.80
N LYS A 187 -17.76 4.54 11.96
CA LYS A 187 -18.57 3.68 12.83
C LYS A 187 -17.80 3.04 13.97
N THR A 188 -16.47 3.16 14.02
CA THR A 188 -15.65 2.36 14.94
C THR A 188 -14.72 3.22 15.80
N GLU A 189 -14.60 2.89 17.09
CA GLU A 189 -13.63 3.47 18.03
C GLU A 189 -12.17 3.08 17.69
N LYS A 190 -11.96 2.18 16.71
CA LYS A 190 -10.66 1.66 16.27
C LYS A 190 -10.09 2.41 15.05
N ILE A 191 -10.24 3.72 15.03
CA ILE A 191 -9.86 4.61 13.93
C ILE A 191 -8.39 4.37 13.50
N ASN A 192 -7.48 4.19 14.47
CA ASN A 192 -6.06 3.98 14.18
C ASN A 192 -5.76 2.65 13.46
N GLU A 193 -6.41 1.55 13.83
CA GLU A 193 -6.21 0.25 13.14
C GLU A 193 -6.72 0.32 11.70
N THR A 194 -7.90 0.94 11.51
CA THR A 194 -8.50 1.17 10.19
C THR A 194 -7.62 2.05 9.30
N ALA A 195 -7.05 3.13 9.85
CA ALA A 195 -6.15 4.03 9.13
C ALA A 195 -4.93 3.31 8.57
N VAL A 196 -4.29 2.46 9.39
CA VAL A 196 -3.08 1.74 8.97
C VAL A 196 -3.38 0.70 7.88
N VAL A 197 -4.55 0.04 7.94
CA VAL A 197 -4.97 -0.85 6.86
C VAL A 197 -5.23 -0.08 5.56
N LEU A 198 -5.97 1.04 5.63
CA LEU A 198 -6.23 1.90 4.47
C LEU A 198 -4.92 2.44 3.86
N GLN A 199 -3.98 2.86 4.71
CA GLN A 199 -2.65 3.27 4.28
C GLN A 199 -1.95 2.15 3.49
N GLY A 200 -1.95 0.91 4.00
CA GLY A 200 -1.36 -0.24 3.30
C GLY A 200 -2.01 -0.50 1.93
N VAL A 201 -3.33 -0.42 1.84
CA VAL A 201 -4.07 -0.56 0.57
C VAL A 201 -3.66 0.52 -0.43
N LEU A 202 -3.66 1.80 -0.01
CA LEU A 202 -3.31 2.93 -0.87
C LEU A 202 -1.84 2.89 -1.30
N LYS A 203 -0.92 2.43 -0.44
CA LYS A 203 0.50 2.25 -0.80
C LYS A 203 0.66 1.25 -1.93
N VAL A 204 -0.03 0.11 -1.89
CA VAL A 204 0.05 -0.88 -2.97
C VAL A 204 -0.47 -0.33 -4.29
N PHE A 205 -1.57 0.42 -4.29
CA PHE A 205 -2.02 1.13 -5.50
C PHE A 205 -1.01 2.18 -5.98
N THR A 206 -0.42 2.93 -5.05
CA THR A 206 0.53 4.02 -5.34
C THR A 206 1.77 3.49 -6.02
N VAL A 207 2.29 2.33 -5.59
CA VAL A 207 3.42 1.67 -6.24
C VAL A 207 3.15 1.46 -7.73
N THR A 208 1.98 0.96 -8.09
CA THR A 208 1.63 0.62 -9.48
C THR A 208 1.28 1.85 -10.33
N LEU A 209 0.44 2.74 -9.81
CA LEU A 209 -0.16 3.81 -10.61
C LEU A 209 0.62 5.13 -10.56
N VAL A 210 1.48 5.31 -9.56
CA VAL A 210 2.25 6.54 -9.36
C VAL A 210 3.74 6.24 -9.44
N SER A 211 4.29 5.54 -8.45
CA SER A 211 5.75 5.41 -8.28
C SER A 211 6.44 4.61 -9.38
N ARG A 212 5.81 3.54 -9.88
CA ARG A 212 6.37 2.63 -10.90
C ARG A 212 5.49 2.51 -12.14
N ARG A 213 4.66 3.52 -12.41
CA ARG A 213 3.80 3.56 -13.60
C ARG A 213 4.58 3.33 -14.90
N ALA A 214 5.72 4.01 -15.06
CA ALA A 214 6.52 3.96 -16.29
C ALA A 214 7.04 2.55 -16.65
N ILE A 215 7.18 1.67 -15.66
CA ILE A 215 7.64 0.29 -15.83
C ILE A 215 6.54 -0.74 -15.55
N THR A 216 5.28 -0.31 -15.51
CA THR A 216 4.11 -1.18 -15.36
C THR A 216 3.42 -1.28 -16.71
N ASP A 217 3.09 -2.51 -17.13
CA ASP A 217 2.40 -2.69 -18.41
C ASP A 217 0.97 -2.15 -18.37
N ALA A 218 0.48 -1.79 -19.56
CA ALA A 218 -0.83 -1.16 -19.72
C ALA A 218 -1.98 -2.00 -19.15
N VAL A 219 -1.96 -3.33 -19.33
CA VAL A 219 -3.04 -4.21 -18.84
C VAL A 219 -3.10 -4.17 -17.31
N THR A 220 -1.95 -4.28 -16.65
CA THR A 220 -1.83 -4.18 -15.20
C THR A 220 -2.29 -2.81 -14.70
N CYS A 221 -1.90 -1.73 -15.38
CA CYS A 221 -2.38 -0.38 -15.07
C CYS A 221 -3.90 -0.25 -15.22
N THR A 222 -4.49 -0.77 -16.31
CA THR A 222 -5.94 -0.73 -16.54
C THR A 222 -6.70 -1.45 -15.44
N GLN A 223 -6.27 -2.65 -15.04
CA GLN A 223 -6.92 -3.38 -13.94
C GLN A 223 -6.88 -2.60 -12.61
N ALA A 224 -5.74 -1.97 -12.30
CA ALA A 224 -5.60 -1.15 -11.09
C ALA A 224 -6.46 0.14 -11.16
N VAL A 225 -6.55 0.77 -12.34
CA VAL A 225 -7.42 1.93 -12.57
C VAL A 225 -8.89 1.56 -12.44
N GLU A 226 -9.34 0.47 -13.07
CA GLU A 226 -10.72 -0.01 -12.99
C GLU A 226 -11.12 -0.30 -11.54
N ALA A 227 -10.24 -0.97 -10.79
CA ALA A 227 -10.44 -1.23 -9.37
C ALA A 227 -10.61 0.06 -8.56
N LEU A 228 -9.72 1.05 -8.72
CA LEU A 228 -9.84 2.33 -8.02
C LEU A 228 -11.05 3.15 -8.45
N MET A 229 -11.36 3.20 -9.75
CA MET A 229 -12.56 3.88 -10.25
C MET A 229 -13.85 3.24 -9.72
N GLY A 230 -13.82 1.92 -9.48
CA GLY A 230 -14.87 1.17 -8.80
C GLY A 230 -15.01 1.47 -7.30
N ALA A 231 -14.00 2.08 -6.67
CA ALA A 231 -14.02 2.57 -5.29
C ALA A 231 -13.84 4.10 -5.19
N ARG A 232 -14.10 4.84 -6.28
CA ARG A 232 -13.81 6.27 -6.38
C ARG A 232 -14.44 7.12 -5.28
N VAL A 233 -15.65 6.77 -4.85
CA VAL A 233 -16.38 7.51 -3.79
C VAL A 233 -15.58 7.43 -2.50
N THR A 234 -15.26 6.20 -2.07
CA THR A 234 -14.41 5.97 -0.89
C THR A 234 -13.03 6.62 -1.04
N LEU A 235 -12.40 6.55 -2.21
CA LEU A 235 -11.11 7.20 -2.43
C LEU A 235 -11.20 8.74 -2.24
N LEU A 236 -12.25 9.37 -2.76
CA LEU A 236 -12.49 10.81 -2.63
C LEU A 236 -12.84 11.22 -1.20
N ASP A 237 -13.58 10.38 -0.47
CA ASP A 237 -13.86 10.56 0.96
C ASP A 237 -12.56 10.59 1.77
N LEU A 238 -11.62 9.70 1.45
CA LEU A 238 -10.31 9.64 2.11
C LEU A 238 -9.42 10.87 1.84
N CYS A 239 -9.66 11.63 0.76
CA CYS A 239 -8.94 12.88 0.51
C CYS A 239 -9.23 13.99 1.54
N HIS A 240 -10.27 13.82 2.37
CA HIS A 240 -10.68 14.83 3.34
C HIS A 240 -11.02 14.24 4.72
N TRP A 241 -10.37 13.12 5.04
CA TRP A 241 -10.54 12.45 6.31
C TRP A 241 -10.09 13.36 7.48
N ARG A 242 -10.96 13.54 8.48
CA ARG A 242 -10.81 14.55 9.54
C ARG A 242 -10.01 14.12 10.77
N ASP A 243 -9.56 12.86 10.87
CA ASP A 243 -8.92 12.37 12.10
C ASP A 243 -7.39 12.57 12.09
N ASP A 244 -6.82 12.88 13.26
CA ASP A 244 -5.39 13.20 13.45
C ASP A 244 -4.43 12.08 12.99
N GLY A 245 -4.90 10.82 12.92
CA GLY A 245 -4.14 9.68 12.41
C GLY A 245 -4.20 9.48 10.88
N GLY A 246 -5.02 10.27 10.18
CA GLY A 246 -5.36 10.07 8.77
C GLY A 246 -4.48 10.82 7.76
N ARG A 247 -3.51 11.64 8.19
CA ARG A 247 -2.75 12.54 7.30
C ARG A 247 -2.03 11.81 6.15
N GLU A 248 -1.41 10.67 6.45
CA GLU A 248 -0.73 9.86 5.45
C GLU A 248 -1.73 9.20 4.47
N VAL A 249 -2.91 8.83 4.97
CA VAL A 249 -4.00 8.29 4.14
C VAL A 249 -4.53 9.35 3.19
N ILE A 250 -4.76 10.57 3.67
CA ILE A 250 -5.13 11.73 2.83
C ILE A 250 -4.08 11.96 1.74
N THR A 251 -2.80 12.01 2.14
CA THR A 251 -1.68 12.25 1.22
C THR A 251 -1.63 11.20 0.10
N LEU A 252 -1.75 9.92 0.46
CA LEU A 252 -1.76 8.82 -0.52
C LEU A 252 -3.02 8.86 -1.40
N ALA A 253 -4.19 9.17 -0.84
CA ALA A 253 -5.44 9.28 -1.58
C ALA A 253 -5.35 10.40 -2.62
N ILE A 254 -4.88 11.60 -2.24
CA ILE A 254 -4.71 12.73 -3.16
C ILE A 254 -3.72 12.37 -4.28
N ARG A 255 -2.57 11.75 -3.95
CA ARG A 255 -1.60 11.28 -4.96
C ARG A 255 -2.21 10.31 -5.96
N LEU A 256 -3.05 9.38 -5.48
CA LEU A 256 -3.74 8.43 -6.34
C LEU A 256 -4.80 9.09 -7.21
N VAL A 257 -5.61 10.01 -6.67
CA VAL A 257 -6.59 10.77 -7.47
C VAL A 257 -5.87 11.53 -8.58
N LYS A 258 -4.81 12.29 -8.26
CA LYS A 258 -3.98 12.96 -9.28
C LYS A 258 -3.43 11.98 -10.31
N GLY A 259 -2.91 10.84 -9.86
CA GLY A 259 -2.41 9.77 -10.72
C GLY A 259 -3.48 9.25 -11.70
N LEU A 260 -4.72 9.07 -11.24
CA LEU A 260 -5.84 8.63 -12.07
C LEU A 260 -6.11 9.62 -13.20
N PHE A 261 -6.18 10.92 -12.92
CA PHE A 261 -6.42 11.93 -13.97
C PHE A 261 -5.36 11.95 -15.06
N CYS A 262 -4.14 11.50 -14.77
CA CYS A 262 -3.08 11.36 -15.77
C CYS A 262 -3.16 10.05 -16.59
N ILE A 263 -4.11 9.16 -16.32
CA ILE A 263 -4.23 7.82 -16.93
C ILE A 263 -5.60 7.61 -17.58
N VAL A 264 -6.66 8.02 -16.90
CA VAL A 264 -8.05 7.73 -17.28
C VAL A 264 -8.49 8.46 -18.55
N ASP A 265 -9.48 7.89 -19.24
CA ASP A 265 -10.10 8.53 -20.41
C ASP A 265 -11.02 9.70 -20.02
N LEU A 266 -11.50 10.44 -21.02
CA LEU A 266 -12.34 11.63 -20.80
C LEU A 266 -13.65 11.32 -20.06
N ASP A 267 -14.28 10.17 -20.33
CA ASP A 267 -15.53 9.77 -19.69
C ASP A 267 -15.31 9.42 -18.22
N GLN A 268 -14.18 8.79 -17.90
CA GLN A 268 -13.74 8.51 -16.53
C GLN A 268 -13.34 9.80 -15.79
N VAL A 269 -12.68 10.75 -16.47
CA VAL A 269 -12.37 12.09 -15.93
C VAL A 269 -13.65 12.80 -15.51
N HIS A 270 -14.66 12.86 -16.38
CA HIS A 270 -15.94 13.51 -16.05
C HIS A 270 -16.62 12.87 -14.85
N ARG A 271 -16.68 11.53 -14.80
CA ARG A 271 -17.24 10.79 -13.66
C ARG A 271 -16.50 11.08 -12.35
N LEU A 272 -15.16 11.18 -12.41
CA LEU A 272 -14.33 11.45 -11.24
C LEU A 272 -14.53 12.90 -10.74
N GLN A 273 -14.60 13.87 -11.66
CA GLN A 273 -14.90 15.28 -11.34
C GLN A 273 -16.32 15.45 -10.77
N GLU A 274 -17.32 14.77 -11.33
CA GLU A 274 -18.69 14.78 -10.80
C GLU A 274 -18.73 14.20 -9.39
N SER A 275 -18.09 13.05 -9.17
CA SER A 275 -18.01 12.44 -7.84
C SER A 275 -17.28 13.36 -6.86
N ALA A 276 -16.19 14.02 -7.26
CA ALA A 276 -15.46 14.94 -6.39
C ALA A 276 -16.31 16.14 -5.93
N ARG A 277 -17.27 16.58 -6.74
CA ARG A 277 -18.25 17.61 -6.38
C ARG A 277 -19.32 17.08 -5.45
N GLU A 278 -19.90 15.94 -5.79
CA GLU A 278 -21.00 15.30 -5.04
C GLU A 278 -20.57 14.91 -3.62
N TYR A 279 -19.37 14.33 -3.48
CA TYR A 279 -18.84 13.81 -2.21
C TYR A 279 -17.90 14.79 -1.50
N GLY A 280 -17.95 16.09 -1.82
CA GLY A 280 -17.30 17.14 -1.03
C GLY A 280 -15.77 17.23 -1.11
N ALA A 281 -15.10 16.33 -1.85
CA ALA A 281 -13.65 16.34 -2.01
C ALA A 281 -13.12 17.63 -2.67
N LEU A 282 -13.83 18.16 -3.67
CA LEU A 282 -13.48 19.46 -4.28
C LEU A 282 -13.59 20.61 -3.28
N LEU A 283 -14.65 20.64 -2.47
CA LEU A 283 -14.88 21.70 -1.49
C LEU A 283 -13.79 21.67 -0.41
N TYR A 284 -13.40 20.48 0.06
CA TYR A 284 -12.30 20.33 1.00
C TYR A 284 -10.96 20.78 0.39
N ALA A 285 -10.66 20.36 -0.83
CA ALA A 285 -9.44 20.74 -1.52
C ALA A 285 -9.36 22.27 -1.71
N LEU A 286 -10.46 22.91 -2.12
CA LEU A 286 -10.58 24.37 -2.24
C LEU A 286 -10.32 25.05 -0.90
N LYS A 287 -11.03 24.62 0.16
CA LYS A 287 -10.88 25.18 1.50
C LYS A 287 -9.42 25.13 1.98
N THR A 288 -8.76 24.00 1.78
CA THR A 288 -7.38 23.78 2.21
C THR A 288 -6.39 24.57 1.35
N ALA A 289 -6.62 24.63 0.03
CA ALA A 289 -5.78 25.38 -0.91
C ALA A 289 -5.79 26.90 -0.64
N VAL A 290 -6.96 27.47 -0.32
CA VAL A 290 -7.13 28.91 -0.06
C VAL A 290 -6.95 29.30 1.41
N GLN A 291 -6.59 28.35 2.27
CA GLN A 291 -6.36 28.64 3.68
C GLN A 291 -5.14 29.58 3.78
N GLU A 292 -5.40 30.84 4.11
CA GLU A 292 -4.36 31.82 4.39
C GLU A 292 -3.54 31.28 5.57
N GLY A 293 -2.26 31.01 5.32
CA GLY A 293 -1.40 30.30 6.27
C GLY A 293 -1.46 30.90 7.66
N ALA A 294 -1.38 30.06 8.69
CA ALA A 294 -1.32 30.45 10.10
C ALA A 294 -0.05 31.24 10.48
N SER A 295 0.53 31.99 9.54
CA SER A 295 1.65 32.91 9.71
C SER A 295 1.35 34.03 10.73
N GLU A 296 0.07 34.32 11.03
CA GLU A 296 -0.30 35.35 12.01
C GLU A 296 -0.44 34.87 13.47
N ARG A 297 -0.22 33.58 13.79
CA ARG A 297 -0.37 33.08 15.18
C ARG A 297 0.87 32.49 15.84
N THR A 298 2.05 32.60 15.24
CA THR A 298 3.27 31.96 15.75
C THR A 298 4.40 32.95 15.99
N ILE A 299 4.14 34.01 16.76
CA ILE A 299 5.22 34.81 17.41
C ILE A 299 5.51 34.28 18.82
N GLU A 300 4.70 33.38 19.37
CA GLU A 300 4.96 32.81 20.69
C GLU A 300 5.05 31.28 20.63
N TYR A 301 6.17 30.75 21.14
CA TYR A 301 6.54 29.34 21.35
C TYR A 301 7.34 28.65 20.22
N GLY A 302 8.66 28.66 20.41
CA GLY A 302 9.66 28.14 19.48
C GLY A 302 9.86 26.62 19.49
N LYS A 303 10.62 26.19 18.47
CA LYS A 303 11.20 24.86 18.19
C LYS A 303 10.26 23.69 17.85
N GLY A 304 8.95 23.82 17.98
CA GLY A 304 7.97 22.82 17.50
C GLY A 304 7.19 23.22 16.23
N ALA A 305 7.25 24.48 15.83
CA ALA A 305 6.43 25.04 14.75
C ALA A 305 6.93 24.70 13.33
N GLU A 306 8.26 24.61 13.13
CA GLU A 306 8.86 24.49 11.78
C GLU A 306 8.51 23.19 11.04
N ILE A 307 8.44 22.05 11.75
CA ILE A 307 8.09 20.74 11.16
C ILE A 307 6.60 20.68 10.82
N THR A 308 5.77 21.35 11.61
CA THR A 308 4.30 21.33 11.42
C THR A 308 3.91 22.22 10.23
N ASP A 309 4.57 23.37 10.08
CA ASP A 309 4.40 24.28 8.94
C ASP A 309 4.82 23.65 7.60
N GLU A 310 5.95 22.93 7.54
CA GLU A 310 6.41 22.29 6.29
C GLU A 310 5.44 21.18 5.85
N VAL A 311 4.90 20.40 6.78
CA VAL A 311 3.96 19.33 6.47
C VAL A 311 2.57 19.89 6.09
N GLU A 312 2.13 20.97 6.71
CA GLU A 312 0.88 21.65 6.33
C GLU A 312 1.00 22.35 4.96
N SER A 313 2.15 22.97 4.67
CA SER A 313 2.46 23.52 3.35
C SER A 313 2.43 22.45 2.25
N ASN A 314 3.01 21.27 2.51
CA ASN A 314 2.99 20.15 1.57
C ASN A 314 1.56 19.66 1.27
N LEU A 315 0.68 19.63 2.27
CA LEU A 315 -0.72 19.25 2.08
C LEU A 315 -1.50 20.32 1.31
N GLN A 316 -1.23 21.60 1.58
CA GLN A 316 -1.83 22.72 0.85
C GLN A 316 -1.48 22.66 -0.63
N GLU A 317 -0.21 22.44 -0.98
CA GLU A 317 0.24 22.27 -2.37
C GLU A 317 -0.47 21.10 -3.06
N LEU A 318 -0.57 19.95 -2.38
CA LEU A 318 -1.31 18.80 -2.90
C LEU A 318 -2.79 19.12 -3.15
N CYS A 319 -3.42 19.93 -2.29
CA CYS A 319 -4.79 20.38 -2.47
C CYS A 319 -4.94 21.39 -3.62
N VAL A 320 -3.97 22.28 -3.84
CA VAL A 320 -3.95 23.19 -5.00
C VAL A 320 -3.97 22.38 -6.30
N ASP A 321 -3.08 21.39 -6.41
CA ASP A 321 -3.03 20.53 -7.59
C ASP A 321 -4.34 19.76 -7.79
N LEU A 322 -4.97 19.32 -6.69
CA LEU A 322 -6.22 18.58 -6.75
C LEU A 322 -7.38 19.46 -7.25
N VAL A 323 -7.41 20.73 -6.84
CA VAL A 323 -8.37 21.72 -7.35
C VAL A 323 -8.19 21.94 -8.85
N GLU A 324 -6.95 22.10 -9.32
CA GLU A 324 -6.66 22.28 -10.74
C GLU A 324 -7.23 21.11 -11.56
N VAL A 325 -6.96 19.89 -11.10
CA VAL A 325 -7.38 18.67 -11.78
C VAL A 325 -8.90 18.47 -11.75
N PHE A 326 -9.57 18.77 -10.63
CA PHE A 326 -11.03 18.72 -10.54
C PHE A 326 -11.74 19.79 -11.40
N CYS A 327 -11.05 20.91 -11.67
CA CYS A 327 -11.56 22.01 -12.48
C CYS A 327 -11.06 21.98 -13.93
N ALA A 328 -10.15 21.06 -14.27
CA ALA A 328 -9.55 20.96 -15.59
C ALA A 328 -10.62 20.80 -16.69
N GLY A 329 -10.49 21.57 -17.77
CA GLY A 329 -11.42 21.55 -18.90
C GLY A 329 -12.68 22.41 -18.75
N ASN A 330 -12.92 23.05 -17.60
CA ASN A 330 -14.11 23.90 -17.38
C ASN A 330 -13.97 25.35 -17.88
N ILE A 331 -12.92 25.68 -18.64
CA ILE A 331 -12.49 27.06 -18.91
C ILE A 331 -13.22 27.70 -20.12
N SER A 332 -13.95 26.93 -20.92
CA SER A 332 -14.44 27.37 -22.25
C SER A 332 -15.96 27.58 -22.39
N SER A 333 -16.76 27.49 -21.33
CA SER A 333 -18.19 27.83 -21.40
C SER A 333 -18.68 28.53 -20.13
N THR A 334 -19.40 29.64 -20.33
CA THR A 334 -20.08 30.41 -19.28
C THR A 334 -21.17 29.61 -18.56
N GLU A 335 -21.68 28.54 -19.18
CA GLU A 335 -22.57 27.55 -18.55
C GLU A 335 -21.81 26.61 -17.60
N THR A 336 -20.52 26.36 -17.87
CA THR A 336 -19.67 25.43 -17.10
C THR A 336 -19.07 26.07 -15.84
N MET A 337 -19.02 27.40 -15.74
CA MET A 337 -18.61 28.10 -14.52
C MET A 337 -19.58 27.82 -13.35
N TYR A 338 -20.85 27.57 -13.66
CA TYR A 338 -21.87 27.08 -12.71
C TYR A 338 -21.70 25.61 -12.30
N ARG A 339 -20.72 24.88 -12.85
CA ARG A 339 -20.40 23.49 -12.47
C ARG A 339 -19.26 23.37 -11.46
N ILE A 340 -18.52 24.44 -11.18
CA ILE A 340 -17.44 24.40 -10.16
C ILE A 340 -18.05 24.41 -8.74
N PHE A 341 -19.17 25.09 -8.58
CA PHE A 341 -19.98 25.10 -7.36
C PHE A 341 -21.36 24.55 -7.70
N PRO A 342 -21.84 23.47 -7.06
CA PRO A 342 -23.23 23.05 -7.20
C PRO A 342 -24.12 24.21 -6.76
N VAL A 343 -24.86 24.81 -7.71
CA VAL A 343 -25.75 25.95 -7.43
C VAL A 343 -26.79 25.57 -6.36
N ASP A 344 -27.13 24.29 -6.27
CA ASP A 344 -28.04 23.71 -5.28
C ASP A 344 -27.52 23.78 -3.82
N LEU A 345 -26.19 23.85 -3.60
CA LEU A 345 -25.60 24.02 -2.26
C LEU A 345 -25.64 25.46 -1.75
N PHE A 346 -25.90 26.43 -2.64
CA PHE A 346 -25.98 27.86 -2.31
C PHE A 346 -27.42 28.38 -2.26
N MET A 347 -28.42 27.52 -2.42
CA MET A 347 -29.80 27.90 -2.14
C MET A 347 -29.99 28.06 -0.63
N PRO A 348 -30.36 29.25 -0.13
CA PRO A 348 -30.74 29.41 1.27
C PRO A 348 -31.94 28.49 1.55
N ALA A 349 -31.93 27.81 2.70
CA ALA A 349 -33.04 26.95 3.15
C ALA A 349 -34.44 27.62 3.16
N LYS A 350 -34.50 28.96 3.01
CA LYS A 350 -35.72 29.74 2.85
C LYS A 350 -36.43 29.57 1.49
N ASN A 351 -35.80 28.93 0.50
CA ASN A 351 -36.37 28.76 -0.84
C ASN A 351 -36.88 27.32 -1.13
N HIS A 352 -36.98 26.45 -0.12
CA HIS A 352 -37.58 25.11 -0.25
C HIS A 352 -39.09 25.07 0.06
N VAL A 353 -39.78 26.20 -0.11
CA VAL A 353 -41.25 26.27 -0.01
C VAL A 353 -41.78 26.88 -1.29
N GLU A 354 -42.20 26.01 -2.20
CA GLU A 354 -43.48 26.07 -2.92
C GLU A 354 -43.81 24.69 -3.53
#